data_AF-L7LQ39-F1
#
_entry.id   AF-L7LQ39-F1
#
_cell.length_a   1.000
_cell.length_b   1.000
_cell.length_c   1.000
_cell.angle_alpha   90.00
_cell.angle_beta   90.00
_cell.angle_gamma   90.00
#
_symmetry.space_group_name_H-M   'P 1'
#
loop_
_entity.id
_entity.type
_entity.pdbx_description
1 polymer ?
#
loop_
_entity_poly.entity_id
_entity_poly.type
_entity_poly.pdbx_seq_one_letter_code
_entity_poly.pdbx_strand_id
1 'polypeptide(L)'
;MVPLRRAAVPLMLLGLTACGTDATTVDESVPPPPHNGSTKTLADGDCSATPAAGRIVRSGYGLNYSRGTMTVSVKRPGSQRCVAFAKSGRTDPAVPPDTLLFTFTGDRGEGGQLEFLAVDLAGGILPWPAGASAREPGAPITATVGVSLDGTYFTSATCTLRLATVTETRAAGRFDCPDALAARANPFDPDDDVSYDDPTVPAAPPESAALSGLFTVEK
;
A
#
# COMPACT_ATOMS: atom_id res chain seq x y z
N MET A 1 84.25 14.23 -44.98
CA MET A 1 84.44 12.96 -45.70
C MET A 1 84.32 11.81 -44.70
N VAL A 2 83.16 11.11 -44.72
CA VAL A 2 82.85 9.66 -44.54
C VAL A 2 83.71 8.79 -43.58
N PRO A 3 83.19 7.76 -42.86
CA PRO A 3 81.82 7.35 -42.46
C PRO A 3 81.69 7.11 -40.91
N LEU A 4 80.54 7.12 -40.23
CA LEU A 4 79.35 6.24 -40.23
C LEU A 4 79.60 4.71 -40.07
N ARG A 5 79.34 4.18 -38.87
CA ARG A 5 78.49 2.99 -38.60
C ARG A 5 78.34 2.81 -37.09
N ARG A 6 77.14 3.12 -36.56
CA ARG A 6 76.73 2.83 -35.18
C ARG A 6 76.10 1.43 -35.15
N ALA A 7 76.60 0.57 -34.26
CA ALA A 7 76.05 -0.75 -34.00
C ALA A 7 74.82 -0.65 -33.09
N ALA A 8 73.84 -1.51 -33.38
CA ALA A 8 72.52 -1.56 -32.76
C ALA A 8 72.54 -2.22 -31.38
N VAL A 9 71.67 -1.75 -30.49
CA VAL A 9 71.25 -2.45 -29.26
C VAL A 9 69.74 -2.69 -29.38
N PRO A 10 69.25 -3.94 -29.37
CA PRO A 10 67.81 -4.19 -29.27
C PRO A 10 67.43 -4.25 -27.79
N LEU A 11 66.57 -3.31 -27.36
CA LEU A 11 65.84 -3.40 -26.11
C LEU A 11 64.46 -4.00 -26.44
N MET A 12 64.17 -5.17 -25.87
CA MET A 12 63.00 -5.98 -26.18
C MET A 12 61.75 -5.39 -25.51
N LEU A 13 60.68 -5.27 -26.31
CA LEU A 13 59.36 -4.79 -25.92
C LEU A 13 58.62 -5.79 -25.01
N LEU A 14 57.90 -5.29 -24.02
CA LEU A 14 56.67 -5.90 -23.51
C LEU A 14 55.58 -4.83 -23.54
N GLY A 15 54.67 -4.99 -24.49
CA GLY A 15 53.48 -4.17 -24.63
C GLY A 15 52.37 -4.65 -23.71
N LEU A 16 51.61 -3.70 -23.16
CA LEU A 16 50.24 -3.87 -22.70
C LEU A 16 49.51 -2.56 -22.99
N THR A 17 48.83 -2.53 -24.13
CA THR A 17 47.78 -1.58 -24.46
C THR A 17 46.47 -2.11 -23.88
N ALA A 18 45.79 -1.36 -23.02
CA ALA A 18 44.33 -1.40 -22.91
C ALA A 18 43.83 -0.18 -22.11
N CYS A 19 43.13 0.71 -22.81
CA CYS A 19 42.26 1.72 -22.21
C CYS A 19 41.18 1.01 -21.38
N GLY A 20 41.18 1.23 -20.07
CA GLY A 20 40.02 0.93 -19.22
C GLY A 20 38.95 1.98 -19.48
N THR A 21 38.00 1.66 -20.35
CA THR A 21 36.73 2.37 -20.42
C THR A 21 35.91 1.85 -19.25
N ASP A 22 35.70 2.68 -18.22
CA ASP A 22 34.73 2.42 -17.17
C ASP A 22 33.33 2.40 -17.79
N ALA A 23 32.92 1.21 -18.25
CA ALA A 23 31.54 0.92 -18.52
C ALA A 23 30.85 0.74 -17.17
N THR A 24 30.28 1.83 -16.66
CA THR A 24 29.28 1.77 -15.59
C THR A 24 28.14 0.90 -16.10
N THR A 25 28.10 -0.36 -15.70
CA THR A 25 26.94 -1.21 -15.86
C THR A 25 25.81 -0.53 -15.10
N VAL A 26 24.87 0.04 -15.84
CA VAL A 26 23.57 0.44 -15.31
C VAL A 26 22.94 -0.86 -14.84
N ASP A 27 22.80 -1.01 -13.53
CA ASP A 27 22.07 -2.12 -12.92
C ASP A 27 20.62 -1.99 -13.40
N GLU A 28 20.25 -2.84 -14.36
CA GLU A 28 18.90 -2.89 -14.91
C GLU A 28 17.99 -3.35 -13.78
N SER A 29 17.20 -2.41 -13.24
CA SER A 29 16.23 -2.66 -12.17
C SER A 29 15.37 -3.86 -12.57
N VAL A 30 15.63 -5.01 -11.95
CA VAL A 30 14.82 -6.21 -12.13
C VAL A 30 13.39 -5.83 -11.71
N PRO A 31 12.40 -5.93 -12.61
CA PRO A 31 11.02 -5.64 -12.26
C PRO A 31 10.64 -6.53 -11.07
N PRO A 32 9.93 -6.00 -10.06
CA PRO A 32 9.46 -6.82 -8.96
C PRO A 32 8.69 -8.03 -9.52
N PRO A 33 8.80 -9.21 -8.88
CA PRO A 33 8.11 -10.40 -9.37
C PRO A 33 6.61 -10.12 -9.51
N PRO A 34 5.95 -10.67 -10.55
CA PRO A 34 4.53 -10.43 -10.80
C PRO A 34 3.71 -10.76 -9.55
N HIS A 35 2.92 -9.80 -9.10
CA HIS A 35 2.03 -9.97 -7.95
C HIS A 35 0.89 -10.93 -8.33
N ASN A 36 0.76 -12.05 -7.61
CA ASN A 36 -0.32 -13.02 -7.78
C ASN A 36 -1.69 -12.52 -7.26
N GLY A 37 -1.92 -11.20 -7.21
CA GLY A 37 -3.18 -10.64 -6.74
C GLY A 37 -4.24 -10.89 -7.80
N SER A 38 -5.31 -11.64 -7.49
CA SER A 38 -6.47 -11.73 -8.38
C SER A 38 -7.62 -10.88 -7.85
N THR A 39 -8.14 -9.98 -8.69
CA THR A 39 -9.37 -9.24 -8.34
C THR A 39 -10.56 -10.14 -8.56
N LYS A 40 -11.18 -10.59 -7.47
CA LYS A 40 -12.38 -11.41 -7.55
C LYS A 40 -13.61 -10.54 -7.47
N THR A 41 -14.48 -10.59 -8.49
CA THR A 41 -15.84 -10.02 -8.38
C THR A 41 -16.72 -10.94 -7.56
N LEU A 42 -17.51 -10.37 -6.65
CA LEU A 42 -18.36 -11.06 -5.69
C LEU A 42 -19.83 -10.66 -5.86
N ALA A 43 -20.73 -11.35 -5.17
CA ALA A 43 -22.12 -10.91 -5.08
C ALA A 43 -22.20 -9.67 -4.17
N ASP A 44 -23.11 -8.74 -4.44
CA ASP A 44 -23.21 -7.48 -3.69
C ASP A 44 -23.37 -7.68 -2.17
N GLY A 45 -24.06 -8.75 -1.76
CA GLY A 45 -24.24 -9.11 -0.35
C GLY A 45 -22.97 -9.55 0.37
N ASP A 46 -21.93 -9.98 -0.35
CA ASP A 46 -20.68 -10.44 0.29
C ASP A 46 -19.92 -9.28 0.94
N CYS A 47 -20.05 -8.08 0.40
CA CYS A 47 -19.47 -6.85 0.95
C CYS A 47 -20.22 -6.31 2.18
N SER A 48 -21.44 -6.79 2.46
CA SER A 48 -22.23 -6.38 3.62
C SER A 48 -22.11 -7.33 4.82
N ALA A 49 -21.29 -8.40 4.71
CA ALA A 49 -21.07 -9.34 5.79
C ALA A 49 -20.45 -8.69 7.05
N THR A 50 -20.72 -9.31 8.19
CA THR A 50 -20.16 -8.93 9.50
C THR A 50 -19.14 -9.97 9.93
N PRO A 51 -17.87 -9.58 10.17
CA PRO A 51 -16.86 -10.51 10.66
C PRO A 51 -17.23 -11.06 12.05
N ALA A 52 -16.82 -12.30 12.32
CA ALA A 52 -17.02 -12.91 13.64
C ALA A 52 -16.28 -12.11 14.72
N ALA A 53 -17.00 -11.79 15.81
CA ALA A 53 -16.43 -11.11 16.95
C ALA A 53 -15.43 -12.01 17.71
N GLY A 54 -14.42 -11.39 18.31
CA GLY A 54 -13.40 -12.07 19.08
C GLY A 54 -12.66 -11.12 20.01
N ARG A 55 -11.54 -11.60 20.55
CA ARG A 55 -10.68 -10.77 21.40
C ARG A 55 -10.05 -9.64 20.59
N ILE A 56 -9.97 -8.45 21.18
CA ILE A 56 -9.25 -7.29 20.62
C ILE A 56 -8.11 -6.93 21.58
N VAL A 57 -6.87 -7.15 21.15
CA VAL A 57 -5.67 -6.67 21.87
C VAL A 57 -5.47 -5.18 21.63
N ARG A 58 -4.89 -4.51 22.64
CA ARG A 58 -4.70 -3.05 22.64
C ARG A 58 -3.27 -2.61 22.33
N SER A 59 -2.32 -3.55 22.24
CA SER A 59 -0.90 -3.21 22.15
C SER A 59 -0.49 -2.70 20.78
N GLY A 60 -1.14 -3.09 19.67
CA GLY A 60 -0.67 -2.79 18.30
C GLY A 60 0.66 -3.46 17.92
N TYR A 61 1.44 -3.93 18.91
CA TYR A 61 2.69 -4.65 18.75
C TYR A 61 2.50 -6.17 18.63
N GLY A 62 3.45 -6.83 17.97
CA GLY A 62 3.49 -8.29 17.83
C GLY A 62 2.46 -8.84 16.83
N LEU A 63 1.86 -7.96 16.02
CA LEU A 63 0.89 -8.35 15.00
C LEU A 63 1.63 -8.88 13.77
N ASN A 64 1.24 -10.04 13.27
CA ASN A 64 1.87 -10.65 12.10
C ASN A 64 0.83 -11.40 11.26
N TYR A 65 0.52 -10.86 10.09
CA TYR A 65 -0.52 -11.37 9.19
C TYR A 65 0.03 -11.55 7.77
N SER A 66 0.20 -12.80 7.36
CA SER A 66 0.80 -13.13 6.06
C SER A 66 -0.24 -13.27 4.94
N ARG A 67 -1.50 -13.55 5.29
CA ARG A 67 -2.59 -13.78 4.34
C ARG A 67 -3.87 -13.11 4.80
N GLY A 68 -4.86 -13.08 3.92
CA GLY A 68 -6.14 -12.44 4.18
C GLY A 68 -6.77 -11.87 2.93
N THR A 69 -7.90 -11.20 3.13
CA THR A 69 -8.66 -10.55 2.08
C THR A 69 -9.23 -9.22 2.56
N MET A 70 -9.37 -8.29 1.63
CA MET A 70 -10.22 -7.12 1.76
C MET A 70 -11.32 -7.25 0.73
N THR A 71 -12.56 -7.29 1.20
CA THR A 71 -13.75 -7.28 0.36
C THR A 71 -14.36 -5.90 0.42
N VAL A 72 -14.56 -5.26 -0.72
CA VAL A 72 -15.02 -3.86 -0.82
C VAL A 72 -16.11 -3.69 -1.86
N SER A 73 -17.19 -3.02 -1.44
CA SER A 73 -18.22 -2.46 -2.29
C SER A 73 -17.80 -1.05 -2.67
N VAL A 74 -17.58 -0.82 -3.95
CA VAL A 74 -17.36 0.51 -4.53
C VAL A 74 -18.66 0.95 -5.18
N LYS A 75 -19.35 1.92 -4.56
CA LYS A 75 -20.61 2.46 -5.04
C LYS A 75 -20.39 3.86 -5.63
N ARG A 76 -20.58 3.97 -6.94
CA ARG A 76 -20.53 5.22 -7.71
C ARG A 76 -21.95 5.63 -8.15
N PRO A 77 -22.15 6.86 -8.64
CA PRO A 77 -23.40 7.21 -9.31
C PRO A 77 -23.71 6.22 -10.44
N GLY A 78 -24.83 5.49 -10.33
CA GLY A 78 -25.29 4.55 -11.35
C GLY A 78 -24.57 3.20 -11.42
N SER A 79 -23.59 2.91 -10.55
CA SER A 79 -22.93 1.60 -10.51
C SER A 79 -22.50 1.19 -9.09
N GLN A 80 -22.52 -0.11 -8.84
CA GLN A 80 -22.00 -0.70 -7.62
C GLN A 80 -21.28 -1.99 -7.98
N ARG A 81 -20.11 -2.22 -7.39
CA ARG A 81 -19.34 -3.45 -7.57
C ARG A 81 -18.81 -3.92 -6.23
N CYS A 82 -19.01 -5.20 -5.93
CA CYS A 82 -18.38 -5.89 -4.82
C CYS A 82 -17.17 -6.68 -5.34
N VAL A 83 -15.97 -6.38 -4.82
CA VAL A 83 -14.72 -7.04 -5.21
C VAL A 83 -13.93 -7.50 -4.00
N ALA A 84 -13.01 -8.43 -4.19
CA ALA A 84 -12.05 -8.84 -3.18
C ALA A 84 -10.61 -8.79 -3.71
N PHE A 85 -9.73 -8.32 -2.83
CA PHE A 85 -8.28 -8.25 -3.02
C PHE A 85 -7.60 -9.15 -1.99
N ALA A 86 -6.48 -9.76 -2.37
CA ALA A 86 -5.70 -10.61 -1.48
C ALA A 86 -4.71 -9.76 -0.66
N LYS A 87 -4.47 -10.13 0.60
CA LYS A 87 -3.47 -9.49 1.46
C LYS A 87 -2.12 -9.50 0.75
N SER A 88 -1.45 -8.36 0.74
CA SER A 88 -0.13 -8.15 0.16
C SER A 88 0.74 -7.29 1.09
N GLY A 89 1.95 -6.96 0.68
CA GLY A 89 2.87 -6.13 1.46
C GLY A 89 3.36 -6.79 2.76
N ARG A 90 3.71 -5.96 3.74
CA ARG A 90 4.35 -6.41 4.99
C ARG A 90 3.39 -7.22 5.85
N THR A 91 3.93 -8.24 6.52
CA THR A 91 3.16 -9.05 7.46
C THR A 91 2.94 -8.33 8.78
N ASP A 92 3.92 -7.55 9.21
CA ASP A 92 3.81 -6.60 10.33
C ASP A 92 3.18 -5.30 9.81
N PRO A 93 1.96 -4.94 10.27
CA PRO A 93 1.26 -3.75 9.83
C PRO A 93 1.78 -2.45 10.46
N ALA A 94 2.66 -2.48 11.46
CA ALA A 94 3.11 -1.29 12.20
C ALA A 94 4.09 -0.41 11.38
N VAL A 95 3.59 0.30 10.37
CA VAL A 95 4.37 1.12 9.44
C VAL A 95 3.59 2.37 9.01
N PRO A 96 4.03 3.58 9.40
CA PRO A 96 5.00 3.91 10.45
C PRO A 96 4.60 3.38 11.83
N PRO A 97 5.49 3.37 12.86
CA PRO A 97 5.23 2.69 14.13
C PRO A 97 4.00 3.18 14.92
N ASP A 98 3.40 4.30 14.54
CA ASP A 98 2.19 4.88 15.11
C ASP A 98 0.90 4.54 14.34
N THR A 99 1.00 3.91 13.17
CA THR A 99 -0.15 3.45 12.37
C THR A 99 -0.08 1.96 12.07
N LEU A 100 -1.25 1.39 11.75
CA LEU A 100 -1.39 0.02 11.31
C LEU A 100 -1.89 0.05 9.87
N LEU A 101 -1.02 -0.27 8.92
CA LEU A 101 -1.28 -0.28 7.49
C LEU A 101 -1.45 -1.73 6.98
N PHE A 102 -2.59 -1.97 6.35
CA PHE A 102 -2.92 -3.23 5.68
C PHE A 102 -3.08 -2.95 4.18
N THR A 103 -2.27 -3.61 3.36
CA THR A 103 -2.35 -3.51 1.90
C THR A 103 -2.87 -4.80 1.28
N PHE A 104 -3.64 -4.66 0.21
CA PHE A 104 -4.26 -5.74 -0.52
C PHE A 104 -4.11 -5.48 -2.01
N THR A 105 -3.76 -6.49 -2.78
CA THR A 105 -3.50 -6.37 -4.22
C THR A 105 -4.46 -7.27 -5.00
N GLY A 106 -4.98 -6.71 -6.09
CA GLY A 106 -5.75 -7.39 -7.11
C GLY A 106 -4.98 -7.48 -8.43
N ASP A 107 -5.69 -7.75 -9.51
CA ASP A 107 -5.14 -7.79 -10.86
C ASP A 107 -5.01 -6.37 -11.44
N ARG A 108 -4.11 -6.16 -12.40
CA ARG A 108 -4.08 -4.94 -13.26
C ARG A 108 -4.03 -3.60 -12.48
N GLY A 109 -3.21 -3.50 -11.45
CA GLY A 109 -3.07 -2.25 -10.65
C GLY A 109 -4.27 -1.96 -9.73
N GLU A 110 -5.16 -2.94 -9.55
CA GLU A 110 -6.26 -2.85 -8.60
C GLU A 110 -5.79 -3.27 -7.19
N GLY A 111 -6.47 -2.79 -6.17
CA GLY A 111 -6.08 -3.08 -4.80
C GLY A 111 -6.78 -2.19 -3.79
N GLY A 112 -6.43 -2.39 -2.53
CA GLY A 112 -6.94 -1.60 -1.44
C GLY A 112 -5.94 -1.45 -0.31
N GLN A 113 -6.05 -0.34 0.40
CA GLN A 113 -5.32 -0.11 1.63
C GLN A 113 -6.27 0.32 2.74
N LEU A 114 -5.97 -0.13 3.94
CA LEU A 114 -6.66 0.24 5.17
C LEU A 114 -5.59 0.65 6.17
N GLU A 115 -5.71 1.85 6.70
CA GLU A 115 -4.81 2.40 7.70
C GLU A 115 -5.60 2.97 8.87
N PHE A 116 -5.13 2.74 10.09
CA PHE A 116 -5.65 3.42 11.29
C PHE A 116 -4.55 3.56 12.34
N LEU A 117 -4.75 4.48 13.29
CA LEU A 117 -3.74 4.76 14.30
C LEU A 117 -3.64 3.61 15.33
N ALA A 118 -2.42 3.27 15.75
CA ALA A 118 -2.19 2.31 16.82
C ALA A 118 -2.78 2.79 18.16
N VAL A 119 -2.80 4.11 18.39
CA VAL A 119 -3.45 4.71 19.57
C VAL A 119 -4.97 4.52 19.56
N ASP A 120 -5.61 4.49 18.40
CA ASP A 120 -7.05 4.21 18.29
C ASP A 120 -7.35 2.76 18.66
N LEU A 121 -6.51 1.80 18.22
CA LEU A 121 -6.59 0.39 18.64
C LEU A 121 -6.45 0.24 20.16
N ALA A 122 -5.54 1.00 20.77
CA ALA A 122 -5.35 0.99 22.22
C ALA A 122 -6.58 1.51 22.99
N GLY A 123 -7.54 2.15 22.30
CA GLY A 123 -8.67 2.86 22.89
C GLY A 123 -8.30 4.28 23.33
N GLY A 124 -7.18 4.80 22.82
CA GLY A 124 -6.74 6.19 22.92
C GLY A 124 -7.85 7.20 22.65
N ILE A 125 -7.92 8.25 23.46
CA ILE A 125 -8.62 9.51 23.14
C ILE A 125 -7.53 10.58 23.16
N LEU A 126 -7.30 11.25 22.03
CA LEU A 126 -6.27 12.30 21.94
C LEU A 126 -6.91 13.68 21.71
N PRO A 127 -6.42 14.74 22.38
CA PRO A 127 -5.48 14.69 23.52
C PRO A 127 -6.13 13.99 24.73
N TRP A 128 -5.37 13.21 25.50
CA TRP A 128 -5.92 12.40 26.61
C TRP A 128 -6.30 13.30 27.81
N PRO A 129 -7.60 13.53 28.07
CA PRO A 129 -8.01 14.38 29.18
C PRO A 129 -7.68 13.77 30.53
N ALA A 130 -7.47 14.60 31.55
CA ALA A 130 -7.33 14.13 32.92
C ALA A 130 -8.57 13.33 33.33
N GLY A 131 -8.37 12.09 33.79
CA GLY A 131 -9.45 11.19 34.21
C GLY A 131 -10.14 10.43 33.07
N ALA A 132 -9.69 10.57 31.82
CA ALA A 132 -10.24 9.76 30.73
C ALA A 132 -9.86 8.28 30.88
N SER A 133 -10.81 7.43 30.53
CA SER A 133 -10.63 5.99 30.35
C SER A 133 -10.49 5.66 28.87
N ALA A 134 -9.84 4.53 28.59
CA ALA A 134 -9.76 4.04 27.22
C ALA A 134 -11.15 3.67 26.70
N ARG A 135 -11.39 3.90 25.42
CA ARG A 135 -12.59 3.41 24.74
C ARG A 135 -12.74 1.91 24.93
N GLU A 136 -13.99 1.46 24.98
CA GLU A 136 -14.33 0.04 24.96
C GLU A 136 -13.75 -0.65 23.72
N PRO A 137 -13.25 -1.89 23.83
CA PRO A 137 -12.78 -2.62 22.65
C PRO A 137 -13.91 -2.79 21.63
N GLY A 138 -13.59 -2.58 20.35
CA GLY A 138 -14.58 -2.66 19.26
C GLY A 138 -15.45 -1.42 19.09
N ALA A 139 -15.25 -0.38 19.92
CA ALA A 139 -15.78 0.94 19.63
C ALA A 139 -15.27 1.42 18.24
N PRO A 140 -16.08 2.17 17.48
CA PRO A 140 -15.64 2.71 16.20
C PRO A 140 -14.39 3.57 16.33
N ILE A 141 -13.51 3.43 15.35
CA ILE A 141 -12.31 4.24 15.17
C ILE A 141 -12.30 4.86 13.77
N THR A 142 -11.51 5.91 13.61
CA THR A 142 -11.30 6.52 12.29
C THR A 142 -10.25 5.72 11.54
N ALA A 143 -10.43 5.57 10.23
CA ALA A 143 -9.47 4.92 9.35
C ALA A 143 -9.35 5.69 8.03
N THR A 144 -8.19 5.54 7.40
CA THR A 144 -7.98 5.87 5.99
C THR A 144 -8.20 4.61 5.17
N VAL A 145 -9.06 4.68 4.16
CA VAL A 145 -9.27 3.60 3.20
C VAL A 145 -9.03 4.12 1.80
N GLY A 146 -8.23 3.38 1.05
CA GLY A 146 -7.96 3.60 -0.36
C GLY A 146 -8.33 2.38 -1.17
N VAL A 147 -8.91 2.58 -2.36
CA VAL A 147 -9.25 1.49 -3.29
C VAL A 147 -8.96 1.93 -4.72
N SER A 148 -8.13 1.17 -5.42
CA SER A 148 -7.91 1.28 -6.86
C SER A 148 -8.80 0.24 -7.56
N LEU A 149 -9.72 0.70 -8.41
CA LEU A 149 -10.59 -0.16 -9.21
C LEU A 149 -10.88 0.49 -10.56
N ASP A 150 -10.76 -0.28 -11.64
CA ASP A 150 -10.97 0.19 -13.02
C ASP A 150 -10.11 1.43 -13.38
N GLY A 151 -8.91 1.55 -12.82
CA GLY A 151 -7.98 2.67 -13.06
C GLY A 151 -8.26 3.95 -12.28
N THR A 152 -9.29 3.98 -11.43
CA THR A 152 -9.56 5.11 -10.53
C THR A 152 -9.23 4.72 -9.09
N TYR A 153 -8.43 5.54 -8.42
CA TYR A 153 -8.13 5.38 -7.00
C TYR A 153 -9.01 6.31 -6.14
N PHE A 154 -9.93 5.72 -5.39
CA PHE A 154 -10.78 6.42 -4.43
C PHE A 154 -10.18 6.32 -3.03
N THR A 155 -10.14 7.43 -2.30
CA THR A 155 -9.63 7.46 -0.92
C THR A 155 -10.48 8.32 0.00
N SER A 156 -10.53 7.95 1.26
CA SER A 156 -11.15 8.72 2.34
C SER A 156 -10.36 8.52 3.63
N ALA A 157 -10.07 9.62 4.32
CA ALA A 157 -9.36 9.63 5.61
C ALA A 157 -10.32 9.65 6.83
N THR A 158 -11.63 9.61 6.59
CA THR A 158 -12.67 9.77 7.62
C THR A 158 -13.60 8.56 7.68
N CYS A 159 -13.11 7.40 7.25
CA CYS A 159 -13.89 6.17 7.30
C CYS A 159 -14.15 5.75 8.75
N THR A 160 -15.35 5.23 8.99
CA THR A 160 -15.66 4.55 10.25
C THR A 160 -15.18 3.11 10.15
N LEU A 161 -14.27 2.70 11.04
CA LEU A 161 -13.81 1.32 11.15
C LEU A 161 -14.28 0.70 12.47
N ARG A 162 -14.89 -0.48 12.38
CA ARG A 162 -15.30 -1.32 13.52
C ARG A 162 -14.49 -2.60 13.51
N LEU A 163 -13.60 -2.75 14.48
CA LEU A 163 -12.83 -3.98 14.67
C LEU A 163 -13.68 -5.05 15.34
N ALA A 164 -13.73 -6.23 14.75
CA ALA A 164 -14.43 -7.39 15.32
C ALA A 164 -13.48 -8.28 16.13
N THR A 165 -12.23 -8.40 15.70
CA THR A 165 -11.18 -9.16 16.41
C THR A 165 -9.81 -8.58 16.05
N VAL A 166 -8.91 -8.57 17.01
CA VAL A 166 -7.48 -8.26 16.82
C VAL A 166 -6.68 -9.12 17.81
N THR A 167 -5.86 -10.01 17.30
CA THR A 167 -4.90 -10.82 18.04
C THR A 167 -3.57 -10.80 17.29
N GLU A 168 -2.52 -11.37 17.87
CA GLU A 168 -1.21 -11.49 17.22
C GLU A 168 -1.28 -12.19 15.85
N THR A 169 -2.27 -13.08 15.65
CA THR A 169 -2.37 -13.94 14.46
C THR A 169 -3.63 -13.74 13.63
N ARG A 170 -4.57 -12.89 14.07
CA ARG A 170 -5.77 -12.56 13.30
C ARG A 170 -6.25 -11.14 13.55
N ALA A 171 -6.65 -10.42 12.51
CA ALA A 171 -7.44 -9.19 12.63
C ALA A 171 -8.60 -9.20 11.63
N ALA A 172 -9.75 -8.69 12.04
CA ALA A 172 -10.87 -8.49 11.14
C ALA A 172 -11.72 -7.30 11.59
N GLY A 173 -12.32 -6.63 10.63
CA GLY A 173 -13.18 -5.49 10.88
C GLY A 173 -13.96 -5.08 9.65
N ARG A 174 -14.91 -4.17 9.85
CA ARG A 174 -15.75 -3.58 8.82
C ARG A 174 -15.49 -2.09 8.73
N PHE A 175 -15.31 -1.57 7.54
CA PHE A 175 -15.16 -0.13 7.28
C PHE A 175 -16.34 0.41 6.47
N ASP A 176 -16.62 1.69 6.66
CA ASP A 176 -17.63 2.46 5.95
C ASP A 176 -17.11 3.89 5.69
N CYS A 177 -17.04 4.26 4.42
CA CYS A 177 -16.57 5.54 3.91
C CYS A 177 -17.67 6.11 3.01
N PRO A 178 -18.61 6.90 3.54
CA PRO A 178 -19.70 7.45 2.74
C PRO A 178 -19.19 8.41 1.65
N ASP A 179 -18.08 9.10 1.95
CA ASP A 179 -17.47 10.12 1.10
C ASP A 179 -16.01 9.76 0.82
N ALA A 180 -15.76 9.05 -0.29
CA ALA A 180 -14.43 8.87 -0.87
C ALA A 180 -14.31 9.64 -2.17
N LEU A 181 -13.15 10.24 -2.40
CA LEU A 181 -12.87 11.07 -3.57
C LEU A 181 -11.80 10.41 -4.42
N ALA A 182 -11.93 10.56 -5.74
CA ALA A 182 -10.87 10.20 -6.66
C ALA A 182 -9.62 11.04 -6.36
N ALA A 183 -8.52 10.35 -6.07
CA ALA A 183 -7.22 10.95 -5.87
C ALA A 183 -6.40 10.87 -7.16
N ARG A 184 -5.49 11.83 -7.34
CA ARG A 184 -4.60 11.88 -8.49
C ARG A 184 -3.53 10.80 -8.43
N ALA A 185 -2.95 10.62 -7.24
CA ALA A 185 -1.93 9.60 -7.01
C ALA A 185 -2.58 8.25 -6.71
N ASN A 186 -2.18 7.20 -7.42
CA ASN A 186 -2.59 5.82 -7.23
C ASN A 186 -1.40 4.97 -6.75
N PRO A 187 -1.36 4.58 -5.47
CA PRO A 187 -0.25 3.78 -4.92
C PRO A 187 -0.18 2.34 -5.46
N PHE A 188 -1.17 1.92 -6.26
CA PHE A 188 -1.22 0.58 -6.87
C PHE A 188 -0.86 0.59 -8.36
N ASP A 189 -0.67 1.76 -8.97
CA ASP A 189 -0.30 1.89 -10.38
C ASP A 189 1.21 2.22 -10.49
N PRO A 190 2.03 1.28 -10.99
CA PRO A 190 3.48 1.50 -11.10
C PRO A 190 3.86 2.53 -12.17
N ASP A 191 2.95 2.85 -13.09
CA ASP A 191 3.17 3.79 -14.20
C ASP A 191 2.61 5.20 -13.89
N ASP A 192 2.12 5.41 -12.67
CA ASP A 192 1.53 6.69 -12.25
C ASP A 192 2.59 7.80 -12.10
N ASP A 193 2.71 8.61 -13.15
CA ASP A 193 3.55 9.81 -13.18
C ASP A 193 2.76 11.01 -12.63
N VAL A 194 2.86 11.25 -11.33
CA VAL A 194 2.22 12.39 -10.68
C VAL A 194 3.05 13.64 -10.96
N SER A 195 2.67 14.41 -11.99
CA SER A 195 3.33 15.69 -12.29
C SER A 195 3.16 16.67 -11.12
N TYR A 196 4.27 17.02 -10.47
CA TYR A 196 4.28 17.97 -9.35
C TYR A 196 4.11 19.43 -9.79
N ASP A 197 4.29 19.73 -11.08
CA ASP A 197 4.14 21.05 -11.66
C ASP A 197 2.99 21.07 -12.68
N ASP A 198 1.83 21.62 -12.28
CA ASP A 198 0.86 22.14 -13.24
C ASP A 198 0.09 23.34 -12.63
N PRO A 199 0.06 24.52 -13.28
CA PRO A 199 -0.59 25.70 -12.76
C PRO A 199 -2.11 25.59 -12.73
N THR A 200 -2.71 26.41 -11.86
CA THR A 200 -4.10 26.51 -11.44
C THR A 200 -5.14 26.58 -12.58
N VAL A 201 -5.47 25.45 -13.18
CA VAL A 201 -6.78 25.25 -13.82
C VAL A 201 -7.78 24.91 -12.71
N PRO A 202 -8.98 25.54 -12.65
CA PRO A 202 -10.01 25.13 -11.71
C PRO A 202 -10.35 23.65 -11.98
N ALA A 203 -9.90 22.77 -11.08
CA ALA A 203 -10.18 21.35 -11.20
C ALA A 203 -11.69 21.14 -11.12
N ALA A 204 -12.25 20.37 -12.05
CA ALA A 204 -13.59 19.82 -11.86
C ALA A 204 -13.63 19.11 -10.49
N PRO A 205 -14.78 19.09 -9.78
CA PRO A 205 -14.90 18.35 -8.54
C PRO A 205 -14.45 16.90 -8.78
N PRO A 206 -13.60 16.34 -7.90
CA PRO A 206 -13.18 14.95 -8.06
C PRO A 206 -14.40 14.03 -8.06
N GLU A 207 -14.31 12.94 -8.84
CA GLU A 207 -15.33 11.89 -8.80
C GLU A 207 -15.48 11.38 -7.36
N SER A 208 -16.70 11.03 -6.96
CA SER A 208 -16.98 10.52 -5.61
C SER A 208 -17.54 9.10 -5.65
N ALA A 209 -17.24 8.35 -4.61
CA ALA A 209 -17.77 7.02 -4.36
C ALA A 209 -18.02 6.81 -2.86
N ALA A 210 -18.96 5.93 -2.54
CA ALA A 210 -19.07 5.35 -1.22
C ALA A 210 -18.33 4.00 -1.20
N LEU A 211 -17.43 3.82 -0.24
CA LEU A 211 -16.69 2.58 -0.03
C LEU A 211 -17.20 1.91 1.24
N SER A 212 -17.54 0.64 1.18
CA SER A 212 -17.85 -0.12 2.39
C SER A 212 -17.40 -1.55 2.23
N GLY A 213 -17.03 -2.20 3.33
CA GLY A 213 -16.47 -3.54 3.19
C GLY A 213 -15.91 -4.09 4.48
N LEU A 214 -15.22 -5.21 4.36
CA LEU A 214 -14.55 -5.85 5.47
C LEU A 214 -13.15 -6.28 5.09
N PHE A 215 -12.29 -6.37 6.09
CA PHE A 215 -11.00 -7.03 5.95
C PHE A 215 -10.92 -8.19 6.93
N THR A 216 -10.19 -9.23 6.56
CA THR A 216 -9.79 -10.32 7.43
C THR A 216 -8.38 -10.72 7.08
N VAL A 217 -7.49 -10.69 8.05
CA VAL A 217 -6.09 -11.04 7.88
C VAL A 217 -5.66 -12.01 8.98
N GLU A 218 -4.72 -12.88 8.65
CA GLU A 218 -4.24 -13.92 9.55
C GLU A 218 -2.81 -14.34 9.22
N LYS A 219 -2.17 -15.02 10.18
CA LYS A 219 -0.83 -15.58 10.03
C LYS A 219 -0.80 -16.73 9.04
#